data_AF-A0A351QBF6-F1
#
_entry.id   AF-A0A351QBF6-F1
#
_cell.length_a   1.000
_cell.length_b   1.000
_cell.length_c   1.000
_cell.angle_alpha   90.00
_cell.angle_beta   90.00
_cell.angle_gamma   90.00
#
_symmetry.space_group_name_H-M   'P 1'
#
loop_
_entity.id
_entity.type
_entity.pdbx_description
1 polymer ?
#
loop_
_entity_poly.entity_id
_entity_poly.type
_entity_poly.pdbx_seq_one_letter_code
_entity_poly.pdbx_strand_id
1 'polypeptide(L)'
;MVTTDLLYRKFSSADFVPFEAESKILPVRLKNDYVKQDEYFDFEKNKWLPLSVCKPGMGYSEEFVEFPYKAEQYLKNSAEDIFYADIEKEDFSAEEMAKVLIYRNYKNRMKFNRENFYDSRKIKKDFIKAKITTDTENLLLKITFTEFSRGKNEQPHYETEIPRLKEKSLVFDMKNASANFDDFTKDSWADNKNFCSELDDILPYEAIEKSYERLLELAETFTGVSFEFFRREMKGRRIKLHEFYTLTMLPFCPKLYDIINSKEIQERKIRFHAKRSDSKIFNHFCRKYKIKNTKTLRKAFAERPGVLITFLRLKDAGFRDTNLYNYVIKSKEKSGIIDNVDSKSLEFFCRYSIKKRGQKATMNTILRGTEHIRYDFVNLYDSLKMFEKYFRHLPDKLKNDIMTDGFTEFNHNALSSLAYRYENKNIIFSYTDEEKSLEDEIRGYSFRLPKDSYQLCEIGSALHNCVASYSERIKNKECLIVYVTKDDEYKICVEVRGKETFQERIDRNYIPDRDQRILLARWRGKHGLRFS
;
A
#
# COMPACT_ATOMS: atom_id res chain seq x y z
N MET A 1 -30.52 -10.78 12.93
CA MET A 1 -31.53 -9.85 12.38
C MET A 1 -31.28 -9.67 10.89
N VAL A 2 -32.31 -9.84 10.06
CA VAL A 2 -32.21 -9.67 8.60
C VAL A 2 -32.73 -8.29 8.19
N THR A 3 -31.93 -7.51 7.50
CA THR A 3 -32.34 -6.24 6.88
C THR A 3 -32.39 -6.38 5.37
N THR A 4 -33.29 -5.65 4.72
CA THR A 4 -33.45 -5.67 3.26
C THR A 4 -33.56 -4.25 2.71
N ASP A 5 -32.68 -3.89 1.80
CA ASP A 5 -32.80 -2.66 1.00
C ASP A 5 -33.26 -3.04 -0.42
N LEU A 6 -34.25 -2.31 -0.93
CA LEU A 6 -34.79 -2.50 -2.27
C LEU A 6 -34.51 -1.25 -3.12
N LEU A 7 -33.85 -1.48 -4.25
CA LEU A 7 -33.51 -0.46 -5.23
C LEU A 7 -34.17 -0.83 -6.55
N TYR A 8 -34.84 0.15 -7.15
CA TYR A 8 -35.48 0.00 -8.44
C TYR A 8 -34.88 0.95 -9.42
N ARG A 9 -34.80 0.53 -10.68
CA ARG A 9 -34.32 1.42 -11.71
C ARG A 9 -35.32 2.53 -11.95
N LYS A 10 -34.86 3.77 -11.81
CA LYS A 10 -35.62 4.96 -12.14
C LYS A 10 -36.00 4.91 -13.62
N PHE A 11 -37.26 5.21 -13.89
CA PHE A 11 -37.78 5.24 -15.24
C PHE A 11 -36.93 6.16 -16.14
N SER A 12 -36.72 5.76 -17.41
CA SER A 12 -35.96 6.48 -18.45
C SER A 12 -34.51 6.84 -18.10
N SER A 13 -34.06 6.50 -16.89
CA SER A 13 -32.71 6.70 -16.41
C SER A 13 -31.96 5.38 -16.32
N ALA A 14 -30.67 5.49 -16.08
CA ALA A 14 -29.81 4.42 -15.62
C ALA A 14 -29.81 4.28 -14.08
N ASP A 15 -30.28 5.31 -13.38
CA ASP A 15 -30.11 5.43 -11.95
C ASP A 15 -31.04 4.48 -11.21
N PHE A 16 -30.58 3.94 -10.10
CA PHE A 16 -31.41 3.16 -9.18
C PHE A 16 -31.79 4.02 -7.98
N VAL A 17 -33.06 3.96 -7.58
CA VAL A 17 -33.62 4.71 -6.45
C VAL A 17 -34.18 3.77 -5.39
N PRO A 18 -34.13 4.14 -4.09
CA PRO A 18 -34.75 3.38 -3.02
C PRO A 18 -36.26 3.24 -3.24
N PHE A 19 -36.81 2.06 -2.93
CA PHE A 19 -38.25 1.78 -3.05
C PHE A 19 -39.14 2.80 -2.32
N GLU A 20 -38.67 3.28 -1.17
CA GLU A 20 -39.37 4.23 -0.30
C GLU A 20 -39.43 5.65 -0.91
N ALA A 21 -38.57 5.98 -1.88
CA ALA A 21 -38.43 7.33 -2.41
C ALA A 21 -39.44 7.67 -3.52
N GLU A 22 -39.96 6.67 -4.25
CA GLU A 22 -40.86 6.89 -5.41
C GLU A 22 -41.87 5.73 -5.52
N SER A 23 -42.75 5.54 -4.52
CA SER A 23 -43.78 4.48 -4.53
C SER A 23 -44.92 4.68 -5.55
N LYS A 24 -44.67 5.40 -6.65
CA LYS A 24 -45.64 5.54 -7.75
C LYS A 24 -45.43 4.41 -8.75
N ILE A 25 -46.47 3.59 -8.93
CA ILE A 25 -46.52 2.62 -10.02
C ILE A 25 -46.66 3.42 -11.33
N LEU A 26 -45.56 3.61 -12.04
CA LEU A 26 -45.58 4.25 -13.36
C LEU A 26 -45.65 3.17 -14.45
N PRO A 27 -46.72 3.14 -15.26
CA PRO A 27 -46.83 2.21 -16.38
C PRO A 27 -45.74 2.46 -17.43
N VAL A 28 -45.00 1.42 -17.79
CA VAL A 28 -43.89 1.47 -18.76
C VAL A 28 -44.40 1.11 -20.15
N ARG A 29 -44.29 2.02 -21.13
CA ARG A 29 -44.61 1.73 -22.53
C ARG A 29 -43.35 1.55 -23.37
N LEU A 30 -43.09 0.32 -23.80
CA LEU A 30 -42.13 0.06 -24.88
C LEU A 30 -42.82 0.39 -26.20
N LYS A 31 -42.31 1.37 -26.96
CA LYS A 31 -42.86 1.72 -28.28
C LYS A 31 -42.41 0.65 -29.28
N ASN A 32 -43.02 -0.53 -29.28
CA ASN A 32 -42.76 -1.54 -30.32
C ASN A 32 -43.98 -2.44 -30.51
N ASP A 33 -44.36 -2.69 -31.76
CA ASP A 33 -45.56 -3.45 -32.16
C ASP A 33 -45.50 -4.96 -31.87
N TYR A 34 -44.54 -5.42 -31.04
CA TYR A 34 -44.19 -6.84 -30.86
C TYR A 34 -44.27 -7.29 -29.39
N VAL A 35 -44.61 -6.41 -28.45
CA VAL A 35 -44.90 -6.77 -27.04
C VAL A 35 -46.28 -6.22 -26.71
N LYS A 36 -47.13 -7.03 -26.06
CA LYS A 36 -48.48 -6.61 -25.67
C LYS A 36 -48.41 -5.30 -24.86
N GLN A 37 -49.20 -4.32 -25.30
CA GLN A 37 -49.16 -2.91 -24.92
C GLN A 37 -49.73 -2.63 -23.51
N ASP A 38 -50.04 -3.70 -22.76
CA ASP A 38 -50.96 -3.65 -21.63
C ASP A 38 -50.36 -4.28 -20.39
N GLU A 39 -49.08 -4.08 -20.06
CA GLU A 39 -48.46 -4.67 -18.87
C GLU A 39 -47.71 -3.65 -18.01
N TYR A 40 -47.66 -3.87 -16.71
CA TYR A 40 -46.85 -3.12 -15.76
C TYR A 40 -46.01 -4.08 -14.92
N PHE A 41 -44.84 -3.63 -14.47
CA PHE A 41 -44.04 -4.41 -13.55
C PHE A 41 -44.51 -4.15 -12.12
N ASP A 42 -45.09 -5.18 -11.49
CA ASP A 42 -45.49 -5.13 -10.08
C ASP A 42 -44.24 -5.36 -9.23
N PHE A 43 -43.72 -4.28 -8.66
CA PHE A 43 -42.48 -4.29 -7.88
C PHE A 43 -42.57 -5.15 -6.60
N GLU A 44 -43.76 -5.22 -5.99
CA GLU A 44 -44.03 -6.04 -4.81
C GLU A 44 -44.05 -7.53 -5.16
N LYS A 45 -44.77 -7.88 -6.23
CA LYS A 45 -44.90 -9.27 -6.69
C LYS A 45 -43.75 -9.75 -7.56
N ASN A 46 -42.84 -8.84 -7.93
CA ASN A 46 -41.66 -9.10 -8.75
C ASN A 46 -41.99 -9.74 -10.10
N LYS A 47 -43.08 -9.31 -10.74
CA LYS A 47 -43.54 -9.88 -12.01
C LYS A 47 -44.21 -8.83 -12.90
N TRP A 48 -44.11 -9.05 -14.20
CA TRP A 48 -44.94 -8.33 -15.16
C TRP A 48 -46.37 -8.82 -15.03
N LEU A 49 -47.30 -7.88 -14.92
CA LEU A 49 -48.73 -8.14 -14.84
C LEU A 49 -49.46 -7.40 -15.94
N PRO A 50 -50.49 -8.00 -16.53
CA PRO A 50 -51.40 -7.27 -17.38
C PRO A 50 -52.03 -6.08 -16.62
N LEU A 51 -52.14 -4.92 -17.27
CA LEU A 51 -52.89 -3.75 -16.85
C LEU A 51 -54.34 -4.12 -16.51
N SER A 52 -54.91 -5.12 -17.20
CA SER A 52 -56.25 -5.65 -16.91
C SER A 52 -56.37 -6.33 -15.54
N VAL A 53 -55.26 -6.78 -14.94
CA VAL A 53 -55.22 -7.39 -13.59
C VAL A 53 -55.07 -6.31 -12.51
N CYS A 54 -54.86 -5.04 -12.90
CA CYS A 54 -54.68 -3.99 -11.94
C CYS A 54 -56.00 -3.54 -11.30
N LYS A 55 -56.00 -3.37 -9.98
CA LYS A 55 -57.20 -2.99 -9.22
C LYS A 55 -57.44 -1.48 -9.32
N PRO A 56 -58.69 -1.01 -9.52
CA PRO A 56 -59.02 0.41 -9.43
C PRO A 56 -58.65 0.97 -8.05
N GLY A 57 -57.93 2.11 -7.99
CA GLY A 57 -57.61 2.82 -6.74
C GLY A 57 -56.14 2.87 -6.32
N MET A 58 -55.21 2.29 -7.08
CA MET A 58 -53.77 2.27 -6.75
C MET A 58 -53.00 3.61 -6.95
N GLY A 59 -53.67 4.73 -7.23
CA GLY A 59 -53.05 6.06 -7.34
C GLY A 59 -52.09 6.17 -8.52
N TYR A 60 -52.62 6.44 -9.72
CA TYR A 60 -51.80 6.64 -10.92
C TYR A 60 -51.42 8.11 -11.12
N SER A 61 -50.25 8.32 -11.70
CA SER A 61 -50.00 9.49 -12.56
C SER A 61 -50.59 9.18 -13.94
N GLU A 62 -51.25 10.13 -14.60
CA GLU A 62 -51.63 10.01 -16.02
C GLU A 62 -50.40 10.00 -16.95
N GLU A 63 -49.20 10.21 -16.40
CA GLU A 63 -47.94 10.19 -17.11
C GLU A 63 -47.50 8.74 -17.38
N PHE A 64 -47.53 8.36 -18.66
CA PHE A 64 -46.83 7.21 -19.20
C PHE A 64 -45.52 7.70 -19.81
N VAL A 65 -44.49 6.86 -19.80
CA VAL A 65 -43.24 7.24 -20.44
C VAL A 65 -42.89 6.27 -21.56
N GLU A 66 -42.68 6.83 -22.75
CA GLU A 66 -42.44 6.10 -24.00
C GLU A 66 -40.93 5.90 -24.24
N PHE A 67 -40.52 4.67 -24.52
CA PHE A 67 -39.19 4.39 -25.08
C PHE A 67 -39.27 4.31 -26.60
N PRO A 68 -38.68 5.26 -27.37
CA PRO A 68 -38.80 5.26 -28.82
C PRO A 68 -38.03 4.09 -29.43
N TYR A 69 -38.76 3.21 -30.11
CA TYR A 69 -38.22 2.20 -31.00
C TYR A 69 -39.12 2.12 -32.22
N LYS A 70 -38.54 2.12 -33.42
CA LYS A 70 -39.30 1.92 -34.66
C LYS A 70 -38.64 0.78 -35.42
N ALA A 71 -39.40 -0.28 -35.67
CA ALA A 71 -38.95 -1.43 -36.43
C ALA A 71 -39.93 -1.69 -37.57
N GLU A 72 -39.72 -1.03 -38.71
CA GLU A 72 -40.46 -1.34 -39.94
C GLU A 72 -39.83 -2.54 -40.66
N GLN A 73 -40.68 -3.56 -40.79
CA GLN A 73 -40.73 -4.78 -41.62
C GLN A 73 -39.46 -5.57 -42.00
N TYR A 74 -39.63 -6.90 -41.92
CA TYR A 74 -38.69 -7.95 -42.33
C TYR A 74 -39.40 -8.90 -43.30
N LEU A 75 -38.69 -9.40 -44.32
CA LEU A 75 -38.84 -10.77 -44.82
C LEU A 75 -37.48 -11.30 -45.32
N LYS A 76 -37.32 -12.63 -45.20
CA LYS A 76 -36.08 -13.43 -45.31
C LYS A 76 -35.69 -13.77 -46.76
N ASN A 77 -34.44 -13.52 -47.14
CA ASN A 77 -33.39 -14.54 -47.44
C ASN A 77 -32.11 -13.90 -48.01
N SER A 78 -31.00 -14.61 -47.80
CA SER A 78 -29.55 -14.31 -47.88
C SER A 78 -29.10 -13.07 -48.70
N ALA A 79 -28.64 -12.04 -47.97
CA ALA A 79 -28.07 -10.79 -48.48
C ALA A 79 -26.54 -10.70 -48.31
N GLU A 80 -25.87 -11.81 -47.97
CA GLU A 80 -24.43 -11.78 -47.66
C GLU A 80 -23.57 -11.50 -48.90
N ASP A 81 -24.02 -11.82 -50.12
CA ASP A 81 -23.25 -11.55 -51.34
C ASP A 81 -23.34 -10.09 -51.83
N ILE A 82 -24.40 -9.36 -51.48
CA ILE A 82 -24.58 -7.93 -51.84
C ILE A 82 -23.80 -7.00 -50.88
N PHE A 83 -23.31 -7.55 -49.76
CA PHE A 83 -22.73 -6.83 -48.63
C PHE A 83 -21.48 -5.99 -48.96
N TYR A 84 -20.74 -6.37 -50.01
CA TYR A 84 -19.52 -5.67 -50.43
C TYR A 84 -19.70 -4.79 -51.68
N ALA A 85 -20.91 -4.76 -52.25
CA ALA A 85 -21.18 -3.97 -53.44
C ALA A 85 -21.30 -2.47 -53.08
N ASP A 86 -20.57 -1.65 -53.82
CA ASP A 86 -20.59 -0.20 -53.65
C ASP A 86 -21.84 0.34 -54.34
N ILE A 87 -22.85 0.72 -53.56
CA ILE A 87 -24.23 0.98 -54.05
C ILE A 87 -24.28 2.18 -55.01
N GLU A 88 -23.25 3.02 -54.98
CA GLU A 88 -23.08 4.16 -55.88
C GLU A 88 -22.45 3.76 -57.24
N LYS A 89 -22.00 2.51 -57.40
CA LYS A 89 -21.29 2.02 -58.59
C LYS A 89 -21.92 0.81 -59.28
N GLU A 90 -22.96 0.21 -58.70
CA GLU A 90 -23.61 -0.98 -59.26
C GLU A 90 -25.11 -0.75 -59.50
N ASP A 91 -25.61 -1.17 -60.66
CA ASP A 91 -27.01 -1.09 -61.04
C ASP A 91 -27.80 -2.26 -60.43
N PHE A 92 -28.48 -2.02 -59.32
CA PHE A 92 -29.37 -2.99 -58.71
C PHE A 92 -30.76 -2.97 -59.34
N SER A 93 -31.34 -4.15 -59.55
CA SER A 93 -32.77 -4.26 -59.81
C SER A 93 -33.58 -3.73 -58.60
N ALA A 94 -34.85 -3.37 -58.84
CA ALA A 94 -35.74 -2.92 -57.77
C ALA A 94 -35.86 -3.94 -56.61
N GLU A 95 -35.79 -5.23 -56.93
CA GLU A 95 -35.85 -6.31 -55.93
C GLU A 95 -34.54 -6.43 -55.12
N GLU A 96 -33.38 -6.22 -55.74
CA GLU A 96 -32.08 -6.19 -55.05
C GLU A 96 -31.93 -4.92 -54.19
N MET A 97 -32.36 -3.76 -54.68
CA MET A 97 -32.36 -2.51 -53.92
C MET A 97 -33.27 -2.61 -52.68
N ALA A 98 -34.42 -3.28 -52.79
CA ALA A 98 -35.28 -3.56 -51.63
C ALA A 98 -34.55 -4.41 -50.57
N LYS A 99 -33.79 -5.43 -50.97
CA LYS A 99 -32.98 -6.26 -50.06
C LYS A 99 -31.88 -5.45 -49.35
N VAL A 100 -31.20 -4.55 -50.07
CA VAL A 100 -30.17 -3.65 -49.51
C VAL A 100 -30.74 -2.70 -48.45
N LEU A 101 -31.89 -2.07 -48.72
CA LEU A 101 -32.55 -1.16 -47.79
C LEU A 101 -33.00 -1.86 -46.50
N ILE A 102 -33.55 -3.07 -46.60
CA ILE A 102 -33.94 -3.89 -45.44
C ILE A 102 -32.73 -4.17 -44.54
N TYR A 103 -31.59 -4.55 -45.13
CA TYR A 103 -30.38 -4.84 -44.35
C TYR A 103 -29.78 -3.57 -43.71
N ARG A 104 -29.77 -2.42 -44.40
CA ARG A 104 -29.38 -1.13 -43.80
C ARG A 104 -30.24 -0.78 -42.58
N ASN A 105 -31.55 -1.01 -42.66
CA ASN A 105 -32.46 -0.83 -41.52
C ASN A 105 -32.13 -1.79 -40.37
N TYR A 106 -31.83 -3.06 -40.65
CA TYR A 106 -31.35 -4.01 -39.64
C TYR A 106 -30.04 -3.56 -38.97
N LYS A 107 -29.04 -3.08 -39.73
CA LYS A 107 -27.77 -2.59 -39.19
C LYS A 107 -27.96 -1.32 -38.35
N ASN A 108 -28.79 -0.39 -38.80
CA ASN A 108 -29.16 0.81 -38.04
C ASN A 108 -29.88 0.43 -36.73
N ARG A 109 -30.74 -0.59 -36.76
CA ARG A 109 -31.42 -1.15 -35.59
C ARG A 109 -30.44 -1.82 -34.63
N MET A 110 -29.46 -2.58 -35.13
CA MET A 110 -28.39 -3.18 -34.32
C MET A 110 -27.47 -2.12 -33.71
N LYS A 111 -27.12 -1.08 -34.47
CA LYS A 111 -26.34 0.08 -34.00
C LYS A 111 -27.10 0.87 -32.94
N PHE A 112 -28.36 1.23 -33.21
CA PHE A 112 -29.25 1.89 -32.26
C PHE A 112 -29.46 1.05 -31.01
N ASN A 113 -29.71 -0.25 -31.14
CA ASN A 113 -29.78 -1.18 -30.02
C ASN A 113 -28.46 -1.13 -29.24
N ARG A 114 -27.31 -1.31 -29.87
CA ARG A 114 -25.99 -1.28 -29.19
C ARG A 114 -25.73 0.06 -28.47
N GLU A 115 -26.13 1.17 -29.08
CA GLU A 115 -25.97 2.53 -28.54
C GLU A 115 -26.99 2.87 -27.43
N ASN A 116 -28.15 2.20 -27.41
CA ASN A 116 -29.22 2.44 -26.42
C ASN A 116 -29.36 1.34 -25.37
N PHE A 117 -28.70 0.19 -25.55
CA PHE A 117 -28.69 -0.96 -24.65
C PHE A 117 -27.82 -0.73 -23.42
N TYR A 118 -26.81 0.12 -23.57
CA TYR A 118 -26.02 0.64 -22.48
C TYR A 118 -26.44 2.10 -22.21
N ASP A 119 -26.33 2.57 -20.97
CA ASP A 119 -26.48 3.98 -20.66
C ASP A 119 -25.23 4.80 -21.02
N SER A 120 -25.25 6.11 -20.76
CA SER A 120 -24.08 6.99 -20.92
C SER A 120 -22.88 6.58 -20.06
N ARG A 121 -23.09 5.72 -19.05
CA ARG A 121 -22.08 5.15 -18.15
C ARG A 121 -21.68 3.72 -18.52
N LYS A 122 -22.11 3.22 -19.69
CA LYS A 122 -21.87 1.87 -20.22
C LYS A 122 -22.49 0.71 -19.41
N ILE A 123 -23.51 0.96 -18.58
CA ILE A 123 -24.26 -0.06 -17.83
C ILE A 123 -25.39 -0.63 -18.68
N LYS A 124 -25.56 -1.96 -18.67
CA LYS A 124 -26.70 -2.62 -19.34
C LYS A 124 -28.03 -2.17 -18.78
N LYS A 125 -28.93 -1.77 -19.66
CA LYS A 125 -30.31 -1.39 -19.32
C LYS A 125 -31.25 -2.59 -19.07
N ASP A 126 -30.70 -3.78 -18.83
CA ASP A 126 -31.48 -5.01 -18.65
C ASP A 126 -31.84 -5.25 -17.18
N PHE A 127 -31.13 -4.65 -16.22
CA PHE A 127 -31.48 -4.77 -14.81
C PHE A 127 -32.61 -3.80 -14.44
N ILE A 128 -33.61 -4.32 -13.73
CA ILE A 128 -34.80 -3.55 -13.32
C ILE A 128 -34.93 -3.42 -11.81
N LYS A 129 -34.29 -4.31 -11.04
CA LYS A 129 -34.36 -4.36 -9.58
C LYS A 129 -33.05 -4.88 -9.01
N ALA A 130 -32.64 -4.30 -7.88
CA ALA A 130 -31.59 -4.82 -7.01
C ALA A 130 -32.15 -4.95 -5.58
N LYS A 131 -32.00 -6.12 -4.98
CA LYS A 131 -32.37 -6.43 -3.60
C LYS A 131 -31.13 -6.77 -2.80
N ILE A 132 -30.85 -6.02 -1.76
CA ILE A 132 -29.71 -6.23 -0.85
C ILE A 132 -30.27 -6.82 0.43
N THR A 133 -29.84 -8.03 0.80
CA THR A 133 -30.25 -8.72 2.02
C THR A 133 -29.03 -8.90 2.91
N THR A 134 -29.12 -8.44 4.14
CA THR A 134 -28.03 -8.51 5.12
C THR A 134 -28.48 -9.31 6.32
N ASP A 135 -27.78 -10.40 6.64
CA ASP A 135 -27.99 -11.20 7.82
C ASP A 135 -26.82 -11.00 8.79
N THR A 136 -27.08 -10.23 9.85
CA THR A 136 -26.10 -9.90 10.89
C THR A 136 -25.69 -11.10 11.75
N GLU A 137 -26.57 -12.10 11.92
CA GLU A 137 -26.28 -13.28 12.75
C GLU A 137 -25.40 -14.27 12.01
N ASN A 138 -25.64 -14.43 10.71
CA ASN A 138 -24.85 -15.31 9.86
C ASN A 138 -23.68 -14.61 9.16
N LEU A 139 -23.58 -13.27 9.27
CA LEU A 139 -22.56 -12.42 8.64
C LEU A 139 -22.55 -12.57 7.12
N LEU A 140 -23.76 -12.52 6.55
CA LEU A 140 -24.02 -12.77 5.14
C LEU A 140 -24.58 -11.51 4.49
N LEU A 141 -24.02 -11.11 3.35
CA LEU A 141 -24.58 -10.11 2.45
C LEU A 141 -24.94 -10.80 1.14
N LYS A 142 -26.20 -10.67 0.70
CA LYS A 142 -26.66 -11.14 -0.61
C LYS A 142 -27.21 -9.99 -1.42
N ILE A 143 -26.71 -9.82 -2.64
CA ILE A 143 -27.21 -8.84 -3.61
C ILE A 143 -27.89 -9.63 -4.72
N THR A 144 -29.19 -9.45 -4.90
CA THR A 144 -29.97 -10.12 -5.96
C THR A 144 -30.40 -9.10 -6.98
N PHE A 145 -30.04 -9.32 -8.23
CA PHE A 145 -30.43 -8.50 -9.36
C PHE A 145 -31.48 -9.25 -10.18
N THR A 146 -32.56 -8.55 -10.54
CA THR A 146 -33.57 -9.07 -11.47
C THR A 146 -33.26 -8.50 -12.85
N GLU A 147 -32.86 -9.38 -13.76
CA GLU A 147 -32.55 -9.07 -15.15
C GLU A 147 -33.75 -9.38 -16.05
N PHE A 148 -34.07 -8.42 -16.91
CA PHE A 148 -34.98 -8.59 -18.02
C PHE A 148 -34.23 -9.26 -19.18
N SER A 149 -34.49 -10.55 -19.41
CA SER A 149 -33.90 -11.22 -20.58
C SER A 149 -34.82 -11.08 -21.79
N ARG A 150 -34.33 -10.42 -22.85
CA ARG A 150 -34.92 -10.59 -24.19
C ARG A 150 -34.47 -11.96 -24.70
N GLY A 151 -35.42 -12.81 -25.11
CA GLY A 151 -35.13 -14.14 -25.63
C GLY A 151 -33.96 -14.10 -26.62
N LYS A 152 -32.94 -14.94 -26.41
CA LYS A 152 -31.59 -14.70 -26.94
C LYS A 152 -31.44 -14.79 -28.46
N ASN A 153 -32.39 -15.34 -29.22
CA ASN A 153 -32.11 -15.71 -30.61
C ASN A 153 -33.33 -15.86 -31.54
N GLU A 154 -34.52 -15.46 -31.15
CA GLU A 154 -35.67 -15.65 -32.02
C GLU A 154 -35.99 -14.34 -32.71
N GLN A 155 -36.07 -14.39 -34.05
CA GLN A 155 -36.73 -13.35 -34.82
C GLN A 155 -38.02 -12.98 -34.09
N PRO A 156 -38.38 -11.69 -34.01
CA PRO A 156 -39.53 -11.27 -33.23
C PRO A 156 -40.79 -11.96 -33.77
N HIS A 157 -41.14 -13.10 -33.20
CA HIS A 157 -42.41 -13.74 -33.41
C HIS A 157 -43.42 -12.88 -32.64
N TYR A 158 -44.42 -12.38 -33.34
CA TYR A 158 -45.44 -11.44 -32.85
C TYR A 158 -46.34 -12.02 -31.74
N GLU A 159 -46.04 -13.22 -31.22
CA GLU A 159 -46.81 -13.87 -30.19
C GLU A 159 -46.15 -13.67 -28.81
N THR A 160 -46.56 -12.58 -28.15
CA THR A 160 -46.96 -12.48 -26.73
C THR A 160 -46.23 -13.27 -25.64
N GLU A 161 -44.98 -13.70 -25.81
CA GLU A 161 -44.24 -14.30 -24.71
C GLU A 161 -43.87 -13.22 -23.68
N ILE A 162 -44.47 -13.35 -22.50
CA ILE A 162 -44.17 -12.52 -21.34
C ILE A 162 -42.65 -12.57 -21.11
N PRO A 163 -41.96 -11.43 -20.99
CA PRO A 163 -40.53 -11.42 -20.77
C PRO A 163 -40.13 -12.26 -19.58
N ARG A 164 -39.18 -13.19 -19.78
CA ARG A 164 -38.67 -14.03 -18.70
C ARG A 164 -37.70 -13.23 -17.84
N LEU A 165 -38.07 -13.09 -16.58
CA LEU A 165 -37.21 -12.52 -15.55
C LEU A 165 -36.22 -13.58 -15.11
N LYS A 166 -34.93 -13.21 -15.09
CA LYS A 166 -33.89 -14.04 -14.51
C LYS A 166 -33.31 -13.34 -13.30
N GLU A 167 -33.31 -14.02 -12.16
CA GLU A 167 -32.58 -13.54 -11.00
C GLU A 167 -31.13 -14.00 -11.09
N LYS A 168 -30.23 -13.10 -10.69
CA LYS A 168 -28.81 -13.36 -10.51
C LYS A 168 -28.39 -12.83 -9.16
N SER A 169 -27.51 -13.53 -8.45
CA SER A 169 -27.11 -13.11 -7.12
C SER A 169 -25.61 -13.12 -6.90
N LEU A 170 -25.16 -12.18 -6.06
CA LEU A 170 -23.85 -12.13 -5.46
C LEU A 170 -24.01 -12.43 -3.98
N VAL A 171 -23.22 -13.35 -3.45
CA VAL A 171 -23.27 -13.71 -2.03
C VAL A 171 -21.89 -13.50 -1.44
N PHE A 172 -21.81 -12.70 -0.38
CA PHE A 172 -20.60 -12.47 0.39
C PHE A 172 -20.82 -13.03 1.80
N ASP A 173 -20.08 -14.09 2.11
CA ASP A 173 -20.14 -14.80 3.37
C ASP A 173 -18.85 -14.53 4.15
N MET A 174 -18.93 -13.57 5.05
CA MET A 174 -17.78 -13.14 5.85
C MET A 174 -17.35 -14.23 6.84
N LYS A 175 -18.31 -15.01 7.33
CA LYS A 175 -18.08 -16.10 8.29
C LYS A 175 -17.22 -17.20 7.65
N ASN A 176 -17.51 -17.54 6.40
CA ASN A 176 -16.86 -18.64 5.67
C ASN A 176 -15.78 -18.21 4.68
N ALA A 177 -15.44 -16.92 4.56
CA ALA A 177 -14.40 -16.45 3.64
C ALA A 177 -14.73 -16.60 2.16
N SER A 178 -16.00 -16.63 1.81
CA SER A 178 -16.40 -16.96 0.45
C SER A 178 -17.23 -15.84 -0.13
N ALA A 179 -16.98 -15.57 -1.41
CA ALA A 179 -17.89 -14.79 -2.21
C ALA A 179 -18.27 -15.64 -3.43
N ASN A 180 -19.58 -15.78 -3.67
CA ASN A 180 -20.14 -16.50 -4.81
C ASN A 180 -20.63 -15.48 -5.85
N PHE A 181 -20.18 -15.68 -7.10
CA PHE A 181 -20.49 -14.84 -8.24
C PHE A 181 -21.00 -15.65 -9.45
N ASP A 182 -21.37 -16.91 -9.24
CA ASP A 182 -21.58 -17.91 -10.28
C ASP A 182 -22.62 -17.48 -11.34
N ASP A 183 -23.58 -16.64 -10.94
CA ASP A 183 -24.62 -16.13 -11.84
C ASP A 183 -24.13 -15.08 -12.86
N PHE A 184 -22.96 -14.47 -12.63
CA PHE A 184 -22.43 -13.36 -13.43
C PHE A 184 -21.19 -13.72 -14.27
N THR A 185 -20.50 -14.81 -13.93
CA THR A 185 -19.35 -15.31 -14.69
C THR A 185 -19.78 -16.42 -15.64
N LYS A 186 -19.59 -16.24 -16.96
CA LYS A 186 -19.87 -17.31 -17.93
C LYS A 186 -18.84 -18.43 -17.94
N ASP A 187 -17.65 -18.18 -17.42
CA ASP A 187 -16.56 -19.15 -17.36
C ASP A 187 -15.90 -19.10 -15.98
N SER A 188 -15.73 -20.27 -15.35
CA SER A 188 -15.09 -20.42 -14.04
C SER A 188 -13.58 -20.13 -14.15
N TRP A 189 -13.15 -18.88 -14.00
CA TRP A 189 -11.72 -18.53 -14.01
C TRP A 189 -11.26 -18.01 -12.66
N ALA A 190 -10.29 -18.72 -12.10
CA ALA A 190 -9.75 -18.58 -10.75
C ALA A 190 -8.68 -17.48 -10.59
N ASP A 191 -8.44 -16.62 -11.58
CA ASP A 191 -7.39 -15.60 -11.51
C ASP A 191 -7.95 -14.19 -11.20
N ASN A 192 -8.00 -13.92 -9.90
CA ASN A 192 -8.55 -12.77 -9.16
C ASN A 192 -8.10 -11.35 -9.58
N LYS A 193 -7.23 -11.15 -10.59
CA LYS A 193 -6.61 -9.83 -10.85
C LYS A 193 -7.36 -8.91 -11.83
N ASN A 194 -8.14 -9.46 -12.76
CA ASN A 194 -8.92 -8.66 -13.74
C ASN A 194 -10.45 -8.79 -13.57
N PHE A 195 -10.90 -9.50 -12.53
CA PHE A 195 -12.32 -9.79 -12.27
C PHE A 195 -13.18 -8.55 -12.01
N CYS A 196 -12.64 -7.58 -11.27
CA CYS A 196 -13.39 -6.38 -10.87
C CYS A 196 -13.71 -5.45 -12.04
N SER A 197 -13.01 -5.54 -13.18
CA SER A 197 -13.31 -4.68 -14.34
C SER A 197 -14.52 -5.12 -15.14
N GLU A 198 -14.88 -6.42 -15.14
CA GLU A 198 -16.02 -6.91 -15.93
C GLU A 198 -17.35 -6.65 -15.24
N LEU A 199 -17.40 -6.81 -13.91
CA LEU A 199 -18.62 -6.54 -13.14
C LEU A 199 -18.93 -5.04 -13.01
N ASP A 200 -17.90 -4.19 -13.07
CA ASP A 200 -18.03 -2.73 -12.99
C ASP A 200 -18.90 -2.15 -14.12
N ASP A 201 -18.74 -2.70 -15.32
CA ASP A 201 -19.50 -2.27 -16.50
C ASP A 201 -20.92 -2.90 -16.54
N ILE A 202 -21.21 -3.86 -15.67
CA ILE A 202 -22.46 -4.63 -15.69
C ILE A 202 -23.41 -4.22 -14.57
N LEU A 203 -22.88 -3.95 -13.37
CA LEU A 203 -23.69 -3.78 -12.16
C LEU A 203 -24.06 -2.30 -11.91
N PRO A 204 -25.31 -2.02 -11.49
CA PRO A 204 -25.73 -0.69 -11.08
C PRO A 204 -24.90 -0.12 -9.91
N TYR A 205 -24.39 1.10 -10.06
CA TYR A 205 -23.50 1.72 -9.07
C TYR A 205 -24.15 1.91 -7.71
N GLU A 206 -25.39 2.37 -7.69
CA GLU A 206 -26.11 2.71 -6.48
C GLU A 206 -26.39 1.44 -5.64
N ALA A 207 -26.60 0.30 -6.32
CA ALA A 207 -26.71 -1.01 -5.67
C ALA A 207 -25.38 -1.46 -5.07
N ILE A 208 -24.26 -1.27 -5.78
CA ILE A 208 -22.92 -1.56 -5.25
C ILE A 208 -22.61 -0.64 -4.07
N GLU A 209 -22.89 0.65 -4.16
CA GLU A 209 -22.65 1.60 -3.08
C GLU A 209 -23.43 1.24 -1.82
N LYS A 210 -24.73 0.99 -1.94
CA LYS A 210 -25.55 0.58 -0.80
C LYS A 210 -25.11 -0.76 -0.21
N SER A 211 -24.71 -1.70 -1.06
CA SER A 211 -24.20 -3.01 -0.61
C SER A 211 -22.88 -2.89 0.15
N TYR A 212 -22.03 -1.92 -0.22
CA TYR A 212 -20.77 -1.64 0.46
C TYR A 212 -21.01 -1.16 1.88
N GLU A 213 -21.95 -0.23 2.05
CA GLU A 213 -22.34 0.28 3.37
C GLU A 213 -22.76 -0.89 4.30
N ARG A 214 -23.61 -1.78 3.80
CA ARG A 214 -24.04 -2.98 4.55
C ARG A 214 -22.91 -3.94 4.85
N LEU A 215 -21.97 -4.12 3.93
CA LEU A 215 -20.81 -4.97 4.17
C LEU A 215 -19.85 -4.37 5.20
N LEU A 216 -19.70 -3.06 5.23
CA LEU A 216 -18.94 -2.36 6.29
C LEU A 216 -19.64 -2.51 7.65
N GLU A 217 -20.97 -2.43 7.71
CA GLU A 217 -21.75 -2.69 8.93
C GLU A 217 -21.55 -4.13 9.43
N LEU A 218 -21.57 -5.12 8.51
CA LEU A 218 -21.25 -6.50 8.84
C LEU A 218 -19.81 -6.66 9.31
N ALA A 219 -18.85 -6.01 8.66
CA ALA A 219 -17.44 -6.05 9.05
C ALA A 219 -17.22 -5.44 10.43
N GLU A 220 -17.87 -4.33 10.74
CA GLU A 220 -17.84 -3.70 12.07
C GLU A 220 -18.49 -4.60 13.12
N THR A 221 -19.66 -5.18 12.82
CA THR A 221 -20.33 -6.15 13.69
C THR A 221 -19.43 -7.37 13.96
N PHE A 222 -18.76 -7.87 12.93
CA PHE A 222 -17.89 -9.04 13.01
C PHE A 222 -16.60 -8.79 13.78
N THR A 223 -15.98 -7.62 13.58
CA THR A 223 -14.63 -7.32 14.08
C THR A 223 -14.62 -6.42 15.31
N GLY A 224 -15.71 -5.72 15.59
CA GLY A 224 -15.79 -4.65 16.60
C GLY A 224 -14.97 -3.40 16.27
N VAL A 225 -14.49 -3.27 15.02
CA VAL A 225 -13.71 -2.14 14.54
C VAL A 225 -14.57 -1.27 13.64
N SER A 226 -14.62 0.03 13.91
CA SER A 226 -15.27 0.98 13.02
C SER A 226 -14.45 1.20 11.75
N PHE A 227 -15.13 1.14 10.60
CA PHE A 227 -14.52 1.33 9.28
C PHE A 227 -14.88 2.69 8.66
N GLU A 228 -15.23 3.70 9.48
CA GLU A 228 -15.62 5.05 9.01
C GLU A 228 -14.61 5.69 8.04
N PHE A 229 -13.30 5.41 8.19
CA PHE A 229 -12.27 5.92 7.29
C PHE A 229 -12.45 5.47 5.83
N PHE A 230 -12.98 4.26 5.61
CA PHE A 230 -13.26 3.71 4.29
C PHE A 230 -14.52 4.32 3.63
N ARG A 231 -15.31 5.12 4.37
CA ARG A 231 -16.48 5.83 3.82
C ARG A 231 -16.13 7.12 3.06
N ARG A 232 -14.86 7.57 3.05
CA ARG A 232 -14.43 8.76 2.30
C ARG A 232 -14.32 8.46 0.80
N GLU A 233 -14.72 9.43 -0.04
CA GLU A 233 -14.87 9.35 -1.51
C GLU A 233 -13.90 8.38 -2.23
N MET A 234 -14.30 7.11 -2.32
CA MET A 234 -13.71 6.16 -3.25
C MET A 234 -14.21 6.54 -4.66
N LYS A 235 -13.45 7.36 -5.39
CA LYS A 235 -13.84 7.88 -6.72
C LYS A 235 -13.89 6.84 -7.86
N GLY A 236 -13.91 5.55 -7.54
CA GLY A 236 -13.89 4.48 -8.54
C GLY A 236 -14.68 3.26 -8.10
N ARG A 237 -15.65 2.86 -8.93
CA ARG A 237 -16.48 1.66 -8.77
C ARG A 237 -15.66 0.36 -8.63
N ARG A 238 -14.56 0.24 -9.38
CA ARG A 238 -13.61 -0.89 -9.32
C ARG A 238 -13.04 -1.17 -7.94
N ILE A 239 -12.83 -0.11 -7.15
CA ILE A 239 -12.22 -0.21 -5.82
C ILE A 239 -13.20 -0.92 -4.87
N LYS A 240 -14.50 -0.64 -5.00
CA LYS A 240 -15.54 -1.19 -4.12
C LYS A 240 -15.63 -2.72 -4.23
N LEU A 241 -15.70 -3.33 -5.42
CA LEU A 241 -15.82 -4.81 -5.52
C LEU A 241 -14.59 -5.57 -4.99
N HIS A 242 -13.39 -5.05 -5.24
CA HIS A 242 -12.16 -5.62 -4.66
C HIS A 242 -12.15 -5.50 -3.13
N GLU A 243 -12.63 -4.38 -2.62
CA GLU A 243 -12.82 -4.18 -1.19
C GLU A 243 -13.90 -5.08 -0.61
N PHE A 244 -14.98 -5.40 -1.33
CA PHE A 244 -15.97 -6.36 -0.84
C PHE A 244 -15.33 -7.72 -0.62
N TYR A 245 -14.59 -8.18 -1.62
CA TYR A 245 -13.84 -9.41 -1.50
C TYR A 245 -12.86 -9.34 -0.33
N THR A 246 -12.11 -8.25 -0.21
CA THR A 246 -11.14 -8.04 0.88
C THR A 246 -11.80 -8.03 2.26
N LEU A 247 -12.93 -7.34 2.42
CA LEU A 247 -13.75 -7.30 3.64
C LEU A 247 -14.27 -8.70 3.99
N THR A 248 -14.78 -9.41 2.99
CA THR A 248 -15.19 -10.82 3.11
C THR A 248 -14.01 -11.72 3.45
N MET A 249 -12.79 -11.29 3.15
CA MET A 249 -11.54 -11.99 3.41
C MET A 249 -10.79 -11.57 4.68
N LEU A 250 -11.31 -10.61 5.46
CA LEU A 250 -10.71 -10.22 6.74
C LEU A 250 -10.62 -11.42 7.70
N PRO A 251 -9.44 -11.76 8.26
CA PRO A 251 -9.41 -12.73 9.33
C PRO A 251 -9.98 -12.09 10.61
N PHE A 252 -10.58 -12.95 11.45
CA PHE A 252 -11.26 -12.65 12.73
C PHE A 252 -10.41 -11.93 13.79
N CYS A 253 -9.14 -11.65 13.49
CA CYS A 253 -8.36 -10.63 14.16
C CYS A 253 -7.68 -9.79 13.07
N PRO A 254 -8.30 -8.69 12.60
CA PRO A 254 -7.71 -7.83 11.57
C PRO A 254 -6.28 -7.41 11.92
N LYS A 255 -6.07 -7.12 13.20
CA LYS A 255 -4.76 -6.83 13.80
C LYS A 255 -3.71 -7.92 13.56
N LEU A 256 -4.08 -9.20 13.55
CA LEU A 256 -3.16 -10.30 13.28
C LEU A 256 -2.92 -10.51 11.78
N TYR A 257 -3.87 -10.12 10.92
CA TYR A 257 -3.68 -10.16 9.46
C TYR A 257 -2.48 -9.34 9.02
N ASP A 258 -2.42 -8.09 9.49
CA ASP A 258 -1.35 -7.16 9.14
C ASP A 258 0.02 -7.72 9.55
N ILE A 259 0.05 -8.44 10.68
CA ILE A 259 1.25 -9.13 11.14
C ILE A 259 1.60 -10.30 10.23
N ILE A 260 0.65 -11.20 9.96
CA ILE A 260 0.90 -12.39 9.12
C ILE A 260 1.36 -12.01 7.71
N ASN A 261 0.87 -10.89 7.16
CA ASN A 261 1.26 -10.41 5.84
C ASN A 261 2.44 -9.43 5.84
N SER A 262 2.99 -9.10 7.02
CA SER A 262 4.18 -8.26 7.08
C SER A 262 5.37 -8.93 6.39
N LYS A 263 6.20 -8.13 5.71
CA LYS A 263 7.42 -8.58 5.04
C LYS A 263 8.27 -9.47 5.94
N GLU A 264 8.44 -9.07 7.19
CA GLU A 264 9.26 -9.81 8.15
C GLU A 264 8.68 -11.20 8.47
N ILE A 265 7.36 -11.33 8.63
CA ILE A 265 6.71 -12.63 8.84
C ILE A 265 6.81 -13.52 7.59
N GLN A 266 6.70 -12.95 6.40
CA GLN A 266 6.86 -13.66 5.13
C GLN A 266 8.29 -14.18 4.95
N GLU A 267 9.31 -13.36 5.25
CA GLU A 267 10.72 -13.75 5.21
C GLU A 267 11.04 -14.89 6.18
N ARG A 268 10.38 -14.90 7.35
CA ARG A 268 10.46 -16.01 8.33
C ARG A 268 9.73 -17.28 7.88
N LYS A 269 9.05 -17.26 6.74
CA LYS A 269 8.22 -18.38 6.22
C LYS A 269 7.21 -18.89 7.24
N ILE A 270 6.73 -17.99 8.10
CA ILE A 270 5.75 -18.27 9.15
C ILE A 270 4.39 -18.47 8.49
N ARG A 271 4.01 -19.73 8.29
CA ARG A 271 2.69 -20.10 7.79
C ARG A 271 1.75 -20.28 8.97
N PHE A 272 0.78 -19.39 9.16
CA PHE A 272 -0.25 -19.53 10.20
C PHE A 272 -1.61 -19.74 9.57
N HIS A 273 -2.29 -20.83 9.95
CA HIS A 273 -3.64 -21.14 9.50
C HIS A 273 -4.49 -21.36 10.73
N ALA A 274 -5.63 -20.67 10.81
CA ALA A 274 -6.60 -20.80 11.88
C ALA A 274 -7.99 -20.61 11.28
N LYS A 275 -8.98 -21.31 11.85
CA LYS A 275 -10.38 -21.12 11.47
C LYS A 275 -10.77 -19.69 11.79
N ARG A 276 -11.57 -19.07 10.92
CA ARG A 276 -11.96 -17.67 11.12
C ARG A 276 -12.77 -17.51 12.38
N SER A 277 -13.76 -18.36 12.67
CA SER A 277 -14.55 -18.30 13.91
C SER A 277 -13.77 -18.54 15.22
N ASP A 278 -12.45 -18.68 15.18
CA ASP A 278 -11.63 -18.97 16.34
C ASP A 278 -11.35 -17.72 17.18
N SER A 279 -12.17 -17.51 18.21
CA SER A 279 -12.00 -16.45 19.21
C SER A 279 -10.68 -16.56 19.99
N LYS A 280 -9.95 -17.67 19.86
CA LYS A 280 -8.64 -17.92 20.50
C LYS A 280 -7.49 -17.82 19.49
N ILE A 281 -7.70 -17.26 18.28
CA ILE A 281 -6.69 -17.18 17.22
C ILE A 281 -5.34 -16.58 17.69
N PHE A 282 -5.39 -15.52 18.50
CA PHE A 282 -4.20 -14.94 19.12
C PHE A 282 -3.45 -15.95 20.02
N ASN A 283 -4.19 -16.75 20.79
CA ASN A 283 -3.62 -17.80 21.64
C ASN A 283 -3.01 -18.92 20.80
N HIS A 284 -3.64 -19.27 19.67
CA HIS A 284 -3.10 -20.24 18.72
C HIS A 284 -1.82 -19.76 18.07
N PHE A 285 -1.76 -18.49 17.66
CA PHE A 285 -0.54 -17.87 17.16
C PHE A 285 0.56 -17.91 18.21
N CYS A 286 0.25 -17.47 19.44
CA CYS A 286 1.20 -17.50 20.53
C CYS A 286 1.70 -18.93 20.82
N ARG A 287 0.82 -19.93 20.85
CA ARG A 287 1.18 -21.33 21.08
C ARG A 287 2.07 -21.86 19.96
N LYS A 288 1.70 -21.65 18.70
CA LYS A 288 2.46 -22.12 17.54
C LYS A 288 3.88 -21.58 17.53
N TYR A 289 4.04 -20.29 17.83
CA TYR A 289 5.34 -19.63 17.82
C TYR A 289 6.00 -19.57 19.20
N LYS A 290 5.52 -20.36 20.17
CA LYS A 290 6.06 -20.44 21.55
C LYS A 290 6.27 -19.05 22.17
N ILE A 291 5.29 -18.18 22.02
CA ILE A 291 5.20 -16.85 22.63
C ILE A 291 4.38 -17.00 23.92
N LYS A 292 4.92 -16.51 25.04
CA LYS A 292 4.20 -16.58 26.32
C LYS A 292 3.08 -15.54 26.32
N ASN A 293 1.85 -16.02 26.37
CA ASN A 293 0.65 -15.20 26.34
C ASN A 293 0.39 -14.51 27.70
N THR A 294 1.05 -13.37 27.94
CA THR A 294 0.88 -12.57 29.17
C THR A 294 -0.25 -11.55 29.03
N LYS A 295 -0.81 -11.11 30.17
CA LYS A 295 -1.79 -10.00 30.19
C LYS A 295 -1.21 -8.72 29.55
N THR A 296 0.08 -8.44 29.79
CA THR A 296 0.80 -7.32 29.20
C THR A 296 0.89 -7.43 27.68
N LEU A 297 1.27 -8.60 27.14
CA LEU A 297 1.33 -8.81 25.70
C LEU A 297 -0.04 -8.66 25.05
N ARG A 298 -1.10 -9.20 25.66
CA ARG A 298 -2.48 -9.03 25.16
C ARG A 298 -2.89 -7.56 25.07
N LYS A 299 -2.62 -6.79 26.14
CA LYS A 299 -2.91 -5.34 26.16
C LYS A 299 -2.11 -4.61 25.08
N ALA A 300 -0.79 -4.86 25.01
CA ALA A 300 0.08 -4.23 24.03
C ALA A 300 -0.31 -4.60 22.58
N PHE A 301 -0.67 -5.85 22.31
CA PHE A 301 -1.15 -6.31 21.00
C PHE A 301 -2.48 -5.66 20.60
N ALA A 302 -3.40 -5.50 21.57
CA ALA A 302 -4.66 -4.82 21.32
C ALA A 302 -4.46 -3.36 20.91
N GLU A 303 -3.44 -2.67 21.45
CA GLU A 303 -3.12 -1.28 21.07
C GLU A 303 -2.23 -1.19 19.83
N ARG A 304 -1.23 -2.08 19.72
CA ARG A 304 -0.16 -2.08 18.71
C ARG A 304 0.15 -3.50 18.27
N PRO A 305 -0.46 -4.02 17.20
CA PRO A 305 -0.28 -5.42 16.79
C PRO A 305 1.18 -5.78 16.47
N GLY A 306 1.96 -4.80 16.01
CA GLY A 306 3.38 -4.91 15.68
C GLY A 306 4.26 -5.48 16.80
N VAL A 307 3.83 -5.41 18.06
CA VAL A 307 4.58 -5.95 19.20
C VAL A 307 4.84 -7.46 19.11
N LEU A 308 4.08 -8.20 18.31
CA LEU A 308 4.37 -9.61 18.03
C LEU A 308 5.66 -9.77 17.22
N ILE A 309 5.94 -8.86 16.29
CA ILE A 309 7.18 -8.84 15.52
C ILE A 309 8.34 -8.52 16.47
N THR A 310 8.22 -7.49 17.31
CA THR A 310 9.20 -7.15 18.35
C THR A 310 9.52 -8.36 19.24
N PHE A 311 8.48 -9.09 19.67
CA PHE A 311 8.66 -10.30 20.50
C PHE A 311 9.46 -11.37 19.75
N LEU A 312 9.11 -11.64 18.50
CA LEU A 312 9.80 -12.63 17.67
C LEU A 312 11.26 -12.25 17.45
N ARG A 313 11.55 -10.97 17.16
CA ARG A 313 12.91 -10.46 17.01
C ARG A 313 13.76 -10.63 18.25
N LEU A 314 13.23 -10.27 19.43
CA LEU A 314 13.94 -10.49 20.69
C LEU A 314 14.15 -11.99 20.95
N LYS A 315 13.19 -12.84 20.59
CA LYS A 315 13.34 -14.29 20.73
C LYS A 315 14.44 -14.86 19.84
N ASP A 316 14.57 -14.39 18.60
CA ASP A 316 15.64 -14.81 17.68
C ASP A 316 16.99 -14.28 18.15
N ALA A 317 17.02 -13.06 18.68
CA ALA A 317 18.18 -12.45 19.32
C ALA A 317 18.65 -13.19 20.58
N GLY A 318 17.94 -14.24 21.01
CA GLY A 318 18.36 -15.13 22.09
C GLY A 318 17.76 -14.81 23.45
N PHE A 319 16.89 -13.79 23.54
CA PHE A 319 16.14 -13.54 24.77
C PHE A 319 15.14 -14.68 25.03
N ARG A 320 14.89 -14.93 26.30
CA ARG A 320 13.99 -15.97 26.84
C ARG A 320 13.20 -15.47 28.05
N ASP A 321 13.72 -14.49 28.78
CA ASP A 321 13.04 -13.91 29.94
C ASP A 321 11.81 -13.10 29.52
N THR A 322 10.65 -13.52 29.99
CA THR A 322 9.38 -12.85 29.68
C THR A 322 9.26 -11.47 30.29
N ASN A 323 9.94 -11.20 31.40
CA ASN A 323 9.95 -9.88 32.03
C ASN A 323 10.64 -8.86 31.13
N LEU A 324 11.71 -9.26 30.41
CA LEU A 324 12.40 -8.39 29.45
C LEU A 324 11.53 -8.12 28.21
N TYR A 325 10.79 -9.12 27.70
CA TYR A 325 9.81 -8.85 26.64
C TYR A 325 8.76 -7.83 27.10
N ASN A 326 8.16 -8.05 28.28
CA ASN A 326 7.16 -7.16 28.85
C ASN A 326 7.73 -5.74 29.06
N TYR A 327 9.01 -5.62 29.43
CA TYR A 327 9.69 -4.33 29.61
C TYR A 327 9.77 -3.54 28.29
N VAL A 328 10.12 -4.20 27.19
CA VAL A 328 10.21 -3.57 25.86
C VAL A 328 8.82 -3.25 25.31
N ILE A 329 7.91 -4.23 25.27
CA ILE A 329 6.61 -4.07 24.59
C ILE A 329 5.67 -3.10 25.30
N LYS A 330 5.91 -2.75 26.58
CA LYS A 330 5.13 -1.72 27.29
C LYS A 330 5.39 -0.32 26.76
N SER A 331 6.55 -0.06 26.16
CA SER A 331 6.92 1.24 25.59
C SER A 331 6.98 1.16 24.07
N LYS A 332 6.26 2.07 23.39
CA LYS A 332 6.31 2.20 21.94
C LYS A 332 7.71 2.54 21.46
N GLU A 333 8.40 3.41 22.18
CA GLU A 333 9.76 3.85 21.89
C GLU A 333 10.76 2.69 21.96
N LYS A 334 10.73 1.92 23.05
CA LYS A 334 11.61 0.74 23.22
C LYS A 334 11.33 -0.33 22.16
N SER A 335 10.05 -0.54 21.82
CA SER A 335 9.68 -1.46 20.73
C SER A 335 10.25 -0.95 19.40
N GLY A 336 10.11 0.35 19.12
CA GLY A 336 10.61 0.98 17.91
C GLY A 336 12.12 0.84 17.72
N ILE A 337 12.92 0.94 18.79
CA ILE A 337 14.37 0.69 18.71
C ILE A 337 14.65 -0.72 18.20
N ILE A 338 13.97 -1.72 18.76
CA ILE A 338 14.15 -3.12 18.37
C ILE A 338 13.64 -3.36 16.95
N ASP A 339 12.53 -2.73 16.55
CA ASP A 339 11.89 -2.95 15.25
C ASP A 339 12.62 -2.25 14.10
N ASN A 340 13.34 -1.15 14.38
CA ASN A 340 14.00 -0.36 13.33
C ASN A 340 15.46 -0.78 13.07
N VAL A 341 16.05 -1.67 13.88
CA VAL A 341 17.41 -2.18 13.61
C VAL A 341 17.42 -3.29 12.56
N ASP A 342 18.58 -3.63 12.00
CA ASP A 342 18.69 -4.81 11.14
C ASP A 342 18.63 -6.11 11.97
N SER A 343 17.79 -7.07 11.56
CA SER A 343 17.55 -8.30 12.33
C SER A 343 18.80 -9.16 12.49
N LYS A 344 19.65 -9.25 11.46
CA LYS A 344 20.87 -10.07 11.49
C LYS A 344 21.90 -9.47 12.45
N SER A 345 22.12 -8.16 12.35
CA SER A 345 23.05 -7.42 13.20
C SER A 345 22.61 -7.43 14.67
N LEU A 346 21.31 -7.22 14.92
CA LEU A 346 20.72 -7.32 16.25
C LEU A 346 20.89 -8.73 16.83
N GLU A 347 20.55 -9.77 16.06
CA GLU A 347 20.67 -11.15 16.51
C GLU A 347 22.11 -11.50 16.88
N PHE A 348 23.07 -11.14 16.03
CA PHE A 348 24.48 -11.39 16.25
C PHE A 348 24.98 -10.75 17.55
N PHE A 349 24.77 -9.43 17.69
CA PHE A 349 25.19 -8.69 18.88
C PHE A 349 24.54 -9.24 20.14
N CYS A 350 23.21 -9.43 20.13
CA CYS A 350 22.49 -9.90 21.32
C CYS A 350 22.97 -11.27 21.75
N ARG A 351 23.12 -12.23 20.83
CA ARG A 351 23.57 -13.58 21.18
C ARG A 351 24.98 -13.59 21.73
N TYR A 352 25.88 -12.81 21.15
CA TYR A 352 27.23 -12.64 21.69
C TYR A 352 27.19 -12.02 23.09
N SER A 353 26.41 -10.94 23.23
CA SER A 353 26.32 -10.17 24.45
C SER A 353 25.69 -10.95 25.61
N ILE A 354 24.61 -11.68 25.34
CA ILE A 354 23.91 -12.52 26.31
C ILE A 354 24.86 -13.58 26.88
N LYS A 355 25.71 -14.20 26.04
CA LYS A 355 26.69 -15.19 26.50
C LYS A 355 27.73 -14.61 27.46
N LYS A 356 28.04 -13.31 27.35
CA LYS A 356 29.06 -12.62 28.14
C LYS A 356 28.52 -11.92 29.38
N ARG A 357 27.36 -11.28 29.29
CA ARG A 357 26.81 -10.41 30.35
C ARG A 357 25.39 -10.80 30.81
N GLY A 358 24.76 -11.77 30.15
CA GLY A 358 23.39 -12.16 30.44
C GLY A 358 22.34 -11.21 29.85
N GLN A 359 21.09 -11.68 29.81
CA GLN A 359 20.01 -11.04 29.07
C GLN A 359 19.67 -9.62 29.56
N LYS A 360 19.58 -9.42 30.89
CA LYS A 360 19.20 -8.11 31.46
C LYS A 360 20.22 -7.03 31.09
N ALA A 361 21.51 -7.34 31.21
CA ALA A 361 22.57 -6.39 30.86
C ALA A 361 22.56 -6.07 29.36
N THR A 362 22.47 -7.09 28.50
CA THR A 362 22.37 -6.89 27.03
C THR A 362 21.17 -6.02 26.64
N MET A 363 20.00 -6.26 27.23
CA MET A 363 18.80 -5.45 26.96
C MET A 363 19.02 -3.98 27.35
N ASN A 364 19.60 -3.73 28.52
CA ASN A 364 19.91 -2.38 28.96
C ASN A 364 20.94 -1.70 28.05
N THR A 365 21.94 -2.43 27.54
CA THR A 365 22.92 -1.91 26.59
C THR A 365 22.26 -1.45 25.28
N ILE A 366 21.34 -2.24 24.73
CA ILE A 366 20.64 -1.90 23.47
C ILE A 366 19.71 -0.70 23.66
N LEU A 367 19.06 -0.61 24.81
CA LEU A 367 18.11 0.45 25.12
C LEU A 367 18.76 1.69 25.74
N ARG A 368 20.09 1.72 25.89
CA ARG A 368 20.79 2.80 26.62
C ARG A 368 20.75 4.15 25.89
N GLY A 369 20.41 4.16 24.61
CA GLY A 369 20.27 5.37 23.76
C GLY A 369 18.83 5.86 23.57
N THR A 370 17.91 5.56 24.51
CA THR A 370 16.51 6.04 24.42
C THR A 370 16.35 7.52 24.79
N GLU A 371 17.32 8.15 25.45
CA GLU A 371 17.11 9.50 26.02
C GLU A 371 17.21 10.62 24.96
N HIS A 372 17.99 10.42 23.88
CA HIS A 372 18.10 11.35 22.73
C HIS A 372 17.80 10.65 21.39
N ILE A 373 16.53 10.24 21.26
CA ILE A 373 15.94 9.31 20.28
C ILE A 373 16.46 9.39 18.82
N ARG A 374 16.85 10.56 18.28
CA ARG A 374 17.28 10.66 16.87
C ARG A 374 18.77 10.38 16.64
N TYR A 375 19.66 10.92 17.47
CA TYR A 375 21.11 10.81 17.24
C TYR A 375 21.63 9.45 17.68
N ASP A 376 21.15 8.99 18.84
CA ASP A 376 21.55 7.70 19.43
C ASP A 376 21.06 6.51 18.60
N PHE A 377 19.93 6.65 17.91
CA PHE A 377 19.36 5.59 17.09
C PHE A 377 20.18 5.31 15.81
N VAL A 378 20.64 6.37 15.12
CA VAL A 378 21.50 6.23 13.93
C VAL A 378 22.82 5.57 14.32
N ASN A 379 23.44 6.03 15.42
CA ASN A 379 24.67 5.46 15.94
C ASN A 379 24.49 3.98 16.33
N LEU A 380 23.37 3.60 16.97
CA LEU A 380 23.08 2.20 17.29
C LEU A 380 22.96 1.34 16.03
N TYR A 381 22.20 1.80 15.04
CA TYR A 381 21.96 1.05 13.81
C TYR A 381 23.26 0.77 13.05
N ASP A 382 24.07 1.79 12.81
CA ASP A 382 25.33 1.67 12.09
C ASP A 382 26.37 0.90 12.91
N SER A 383 26.43 1.14 14.22
CA SER A 383 27.35 0.42 15.09
C SER A 383 27.04 -1.07 15.16
N LEU A 384 25.76 -1.48 15.19
CA LEU A 384 25.40 -2.90 15.18
C LEU A 384 25.88 -3.59 13.89
N LYS A 385 25.72 -2.93 12.74
CA LYS A 385 26.20 -3.45 11.45
C LYS A 385 27.72 -3.55 11.42
N MET A 386 28.43 -2.51 11.84
CA MET A 386 29.90 -2.52 11.90
C MET A 386 30.39 -3.58 12.88
N PHE A 387 29.75 -3.70 14.03
CA PHE A 387 30.08 -4.71 15.02
C PHE A 387 29.91 -6.12 14.47
N GLU A 388 28.82 -6.41 13.75
CA GLU A 388 28.58 -7.70 13.10
C GLU A 388 29.59 -7.97 11.98
N LYS A 389 29.74 -7.03 11.05
CA LYS A 389 30.61 -7.15 9.88
C LYS A 389 32.08 -7.31 10.24
N TYR A 390 32.57 -6.52 11.21
CA TYR A 390 33.99 -6.46 11.60
C TYR A 390 34.32 -7.21 12.87
N PHE A 391 33.38 -7.95 13.46
CA PHE A 391 33.52 -8.55 14.78
C PHE A 391 34.87 -9.26 15.03
N ARG A 392 35.33 -10.05 14.05
CA ARG A 392 36.57 -10.84 14.14
C ARG A 392 37.83 -9.99 14.21
N HIS A 393 37.72 -8.76 13.73
CA HIS A 393 38.80 -7.80 13.59
C HIS A 393 38.82 -6.75 14.70
N LEU A 394 37.74 -6.66 15.48
CA LEU A 394 37.67 -5.71 16.57
C LEU A 394 38.65 -6.10 17.70
N PRO A 395 39.39 -5.12 18.26
CA PRO A 395 40.15 -5.34 19.48
C PRO A 395 39.25 -5.81 20.63
N ASP A 396 39.73 -6.71 21.47
CA ASP A 396 38.92 -7.24 22.58
C ASP A 396 38.55 -6.16 23.60
N LYS A 397 39.41 -5.14 23.77
CA LYS A 397 39.09 -3.96 24.57
C LYS A 397 37.83 -3.27 24.05
N LEU A 398 37.78 -2.94 22.75
CA LEU A 398 36.61 -2.29 22.15
C LEU A 398 35.34 -3.15 22.23
N LYS A 399 35.47 -4.48 22.04
CA LYS A 399 34.33 -5.39 22.27
C LYS A 399 33.82 -5.27 23.70
N ASN A 400 34.71 -5.23 24.69
CA ASN A 400 34.33 -5.12 26.11
C ASN A 400 33.74 -3.75 26.45
N ASP A 401 34.28 -2.67 25.87
CA ASP A 401 33.79 -1.31 26.06
C ASP A 401 32.36 -1.16 25.49
N ILE A 402 32.11 -1.62 24.25
CA ILE A 402 30.76 -1.66 23.66
C ILE A 402 29.81 -2.49 24.51
N MET A 403 30.30 -3.64 24.98
CA MET A 403 29.51 -4.53 25.81
C MET A 403 29.12 -3.90 27.13
N THR A 404 30.00 -3.08 27.73
CA THR A 404 29.84 -2.46 29.06
C THR A 404 29.06 -1.17 29.00
N ASP A 405 29.47 -0.28 28.10
CA ASP A 405 29.01 1.10 27.99
C ASP A 405 27.88 1.23 26.97
N GLY A 406 27.88 0.39 25.94
CA GLY A 406 26.95 0.43 24.82
C GLY A 406 27.54 1.14 23.61
N PHE A 407 26.68 1.42 22.65
CA PHE A 407 27.06 2.10 21.41
C PHE A 407 27.08 3.61 21.60
N THR A 408 27.93 4.08 22.51
CA THR A 408 28.20 5.50 22.72
C THR A 408 28.84 6.12 21.47
N GLU A 409 28.84 7.45 21.36
CA GLU A 409 29.54 8.17 20.28
C GLU A 409 31.02 7.77 20.19
N PHE A 410 31.70 7.64 21.32
CA PHE A 410 33.08 7.15 21.39
C PHE A 410 33.24 5.76 20.75
N ASN A 411 32.39 4.80 21.15
CA ASN A 411 32.44 3.44 20.64
C ASN A 411 32.03 3.34 19.17
N HIS A 412 31.06 4.14 18.74
CA HIS A 412 30.68 4.29 17.34
C HIS A 412 31.85 4.81 16.49
N ASN A 413 32.52 5.88 16.93
CA ASN A 413 33.65 6.47 16.20
C ASN A 413 34.84 5.50 16.14
N ALA A 414 35.11 4.75 17.22
CA ALA A 414 36.11 3.70 17.21
C ALA A 414 35.78 2.56 16.21
N LEU A 415 34.52 2.12 16.15
CA LEU A 415 34.05 1.14 15.16
C LEU A 415 34.19 1.68 13.73
N SER A 416 33.78 2.92 13.50
CA SER A 416 33.84 3.57 12.19
C SER A 416 35.28 3.73 11.69
N SER A 417 36.19 4.19 12.55
CA SER A 417 37.61 4.30 12.21
C SER A 417 38.22 2.93 11.86
N LEU A 418 37.90 1.88 12.63
CA LEU A 418 38.36 0.52 12.31
C LEU A 418 37.76 0.01 11.00
N ALA A 419 36.45 0.16 10.81
CA ALA A 419 35.76 -0.20 9.58
C ALA A 419 36.42 0.48 8.36
N TYR A 420 36.71 1.78 8.46
CA TYR A 420 37.40 2.52 7.42
C TYR A 420 38.78 1.92 7.10
N ARG A 421 39.59 1.60 8.12
CA ARG A 421 40.92 0.98 7.92
C ARG A 421 40.84 -0.41 7.27
N TYR A 422 39.77 -1.17 7.53
CA TYR A 422 39.56 -2.47 6.91
C TYR A 422 39.05 -2.38 5.46
N GLU A 423 38.21 -1.40 5.15
CA GLU A 423 37.67 -1.20 3.80
C GLU A 423 38.66 -0.48 2.88
N ASN A 424 39.57 0.33 3.44
CA ASN A 424 40.45 1.20 2.67
C ASN A 424 41.93 0.89 2.95
N LYS A 425 42.71 0.79 1.87
CA LYS A 425 44.17 0.69 1.98
C LYS A 425 44.73 2.00 2.54
N ASN A 426 45.74 1.89 3.40
CA ASN A 426 46.47 3.06 3.84
C ASN A 426 47.21 3.68 2.65
N ILE A 427 47.02 4.98 2.44
CA ILE A 427 47.69 5.75 1.39
C ILE A 427 48.70 6.63 2.09
N ILE A 428 49.98 6.34 1.91
CA ILE A 428 51.06 7.18 2.42
C ILE A 428 51.16 8.42 1.53
N PHE A 429 51.09 9.60 2.12
CA PHE A 429 51.21 10.85 1.38
C PHE A 429 52.67 11.27 1.28
N SER A 430 53.13 11.55 0.07
CA SER A 430 54.47 12.10 -0.19
C SER A 430 54.36 13.59 -0.45
N TYR A 431 55.12 14.41 0.28
CA TYR A 431 55.11 15.87 0.15
C TYR A 431 56.43 16.41 -0.38
N THR A 432 56.36 17.42 -1.26
CA THR A 432 57.55 18.19 -1.68
C THR A 432 58.01 19.11 -0.55
N ASP A 433 59.21 19.67 -0.68
CA ASP A 433 59.73 20.58 0.35
C ASP A 433 58.96 21.90 0.39
N GLU A 434 58.44 22.36 -0.75
CA GLU A 434 57.52 23.50 -0.82
C GLU A 434 56.21 23.21 -0.07
N GLU A 435 55.64 22.01 -0.22
CA GLU A 435 54.42 21.63 0.49
C GLU A 435 54.67 21.52 2.00
N LYS A 436 55.79 20.90 2.41
CA LYS A 436 56.20 20.82 3.83
C LYS A 436 56.48 22.18 4.44
N SER A 437 56.87 23.18 3.65
CA SER A 437 57.07 24.53 4.15
C SER A 437 55.82 25.16 4.76
N LEU A 438 54.62 24.62 4.43
CA LEU A 438 53.34 25.03 5.01
C LEU A 438 53.17 24.59 6.48
N GLU A 439 53.97 23.63 6.95
CA GLU A 439 54.00 23.24 8.36
C GLU A 439 54.63 24.35 9.19
N ASP A 440 53.99 24.70 10.32
CA ASP A 440 54.39 25.86 11.09
C ASP A 440 53.90 25.83 12.54
N GLU A 441 54.39 26.75 13.36
CA GLU A 441 53.92 26.96 14.72
C GLU A 441 53.65 28.45 14.96
N ILE A 442 52.39 28.78 15.27
CA ILE A 442 51.94 30.16 15.44
C ILE A 442 51.10 30.24 16.70
N ARG A 443 51.60 30.96 17.72
CA ARG A 443 50.87 31.21 18.98
C ARG A 443 50.40 29.93 19.69
N GLY A 444 51.26 28.90 19.71
CA GLY A 444 50.95 27.60 20.30
C GLY A 444 49.99 26.73 19.49
N TYR A 445 49.62 27.16 18.27
CA TYR A 445 48.94 26.31 17.30
C TYR A 445 49.95 25.70 16.33
N SER A 446 49.82 24.40 16.10
CA SER A 446 50.72 23.61 15.26
C SER A 446 50.01 23.21 13.97
N PHE A 447 50.51 23.73 12.85
CA PHE A 447 50.04 23.45 11.49
C PHE A 447 50.86 22.31 10.90
N ARG A 448 50.22 21.21 10.49
CA ARG A 448 50.90 20.00 10.04
C ARG A 448 50.17 19.34 8.87
N LEU A 449 50.90 18.58 8.08
CA LEU A 449 50.36 17.76 7.00
C LEU A 449 50.05 16.34 7.53
N PRO A 450 48.93 15.72 7.10
CA PRO A 450 48.63 14.35 7.45
C PRO A 450 49.67 13.43 6.82
N LYS A 451 50.17 12.43 7.54
CA LYS A 451 51.18 11.49 7.04
C LYS A 451 50.59 10.51 6.04
N ASP A 452 49.36 10.09 6.29
CA ASP A 452 48.65 9.09 5.50
C ASP A 452 47.13 9.22 5.62
N SER A 453 46.40 8.41 4.84
CA SER A 453 44.93 8.42 4.83
C SER A 453 44.31 7.97 6.16
N TYR A 454 45.03 7.19 6.98
CA TYR A 454 44.56 6.80 8.30
C TYR A 454 44.61 7.96 9.29
N GLN A 455 45.69 8.75 9.30
CA GLN A 455 45.76 9.97 10.09
C GLN A 455 44.70 10.98 9.63
N LEU A 456 44.44 11.06 8.32
CA LEU A 456 43.37 11.90 7.79
C LEU A 456 41.97 11.48 8.30
N CYS A 457 41.74 10.17 8.42
CA CYS A 457 40.52 9.61 9.01
C CYS A 457 40.41 9.93 10.51
N GLU A 458 41.52 9.85 11.26
CA GLU A 458 41.57 10.24 12.68
C GLU A 458 41.21 11.72 12.87
N ILE A 459 41.79 12.61 12.05
CA ILE A 459 41.50 14.04 12.06
C ILE A 459 40.02 14.31 11.76
N GLY A 460 39.47 13.66 10.72
CA GLY A 460 38.07 13.83 10.34
C GLY A 460 37.10 13.33 11.41
N SER A 461 37.46 12.26 12.11
CA SER A 461 36.68 11.73 13.23
C SER A 461 36.71 12.70 14.43
N ALA A 462 37.87 13.25 14.76
CA ALA A 462 38.01 14.20 15.88
C ALA A 462 37.26 15.51 15.65
N LEU A 463 37.17 15.97 14.40
CA LEU A 463 36.50 17.21 14.00
C LEU A 463 35.08 16.97 13.45
N HIS A 464 34.54 15.75 13.52
CA HIS A 464 33.25 15.37 12.93
C HIS A 464 33.03 15.94 11.51
N ASN A 465 34.04 15.83 10.65
CA ASN A 465 34.03 16.38 9.30
C ASN A 465 34.44 15.35 8.24
N CYS A 466 34.25 15.69 6.96
CA CYS A 466 34.40 14.76 5.85
C CYS A 466 35.83 14.71 5.26
N VAL A 467 36.85 15.17 5.99
CA VAL A 467 38.20 15.33 5.43
C VAL A 467 38.84 14.00 5.01
N ALA A 468 38.42 12.87 5.59
CA ALA A 468 38.87 11.54 5.19
C ALA A 468 38.64 11.23 3.71
N SER A 469 37.58 11.80 3.10
CA SER A 469 37.24 11.60 1.69
C SER A 469 38.24 12.24 0.71
N TYR A 470 39.15 13.08 1.22
CA TYR A 470 40.16 13.78 0.41
C TYR A 470 41.41 12.93 0.13
N SER A 471 41.50 11.72 0.67
CA SER A 471 42.70 10.88 0.59
C SER A 471 43.23 10.68 -0.84
N GLU A 472 42.38 10.34 -1.81
CA GLU A 472 42.81 10.20 -3.21
C GLU A 472 43.14 11.55 -3.85
N ARG A 473 42.44 12.63 -3.50
CA ARG A 473 42.72 13.98 -4.02
C ARG A 473 44.08 14.52 -3.55
N ILE A 474 44.47 14.23 -2.30
CA ILE A 474 45.80 14.54 -1.77
C ILE A 474 46.87 13.75 -2.51
N LYS A 475 46.67 12.44 -2.67
CA LYS A 475 47.58 11.56 -3.40
C LYS A 475 47.77 12.00 -4.86
N ASN A 476 46.69 12.44 -5.51
CA ASN A 476 46.70 12.95 -6.89
C ASN A 476 47.17 14.40 -7.01
N LYS A 477 47.59 15.04 -5.91
CA LYS A 477 48.04 16.44 -5.88
C LYS A 477 47.00 17.47 -6.34
N GLU A 478 45.72 17.13 -6.21
CA GLU A 478 44.60 18.05 -6.51
C GLU A 478 44.34 19.05 -5.38
N CYS A 479 44.72 18.69 -4.16
CA CYS A 479 44.65 19.55 -2.98
C CYS A 479 45.64 19.09 -1.91
N LEU A 480 45.90 19.96 -0.94
CA LEU A 480 46.56 19.63 0.32
C LEU A 480 45.57 19.85 1.46
N ILE A 481 45.69 19.02 2.50
CA ILE A 481 45.02 19.25 3.77
C ILE A 481 46.08 19.60 4.79
N VAL A 482 45.97 20.76 5.41
CA VAL A 482 46.75 21.15 6.58
C VAL A 482 45.82 21.08 7.79
N TYR A 483 46.18 20.28 8.79
CA TYR A 483 45.45 20.25 10.05
C TYR A 483 46.15 21.12 11.09
N VAL A 484 45.37 21.66 12.01
CA VAL A 484 45.84 22.53 13.08
C VAL A 484 45.51 21.89 14.41
N THR A 485 46.51 21.76 15.27
CA THR A 485 46.35 21.31 16.66
C THR A 485 46.69 22.42 17.64
N LYS A 486 46.11 22.35 18.85
CA LYS A 486 46.52 23.13 20.01
C LYS A 486 46.30 22.28 21.26
N ASP A 487 47.30 22.26 22.14
CA ASP A 487 47.28 21.45 23.35
C ASP A 487 46.96 19.97 23.03
N ASP A 488 47.58 19.44 21.96
CA ASP A 488 47.38 18.09 21.40
C ASP A 488 45.97 17.77 20.86
N GLU A 489 45.06 18.74 20.79
CA GLU A 489 43.72 18.57 20.23
C GLU A 489 43.61 19.15 18.82
N TYR A 490 42.96 18.43 17.90
CA TYR A 490 42.61 18.93 16.57
C TYR A 490 41.60 20.08 16.66
N LYS A 491 41.89 21.20 15.98
CA LYS A 491 41.04 22.40 16.01
C LYS A 491 40.51 22.80 14.64
N ILE A 492 41.33 22.68 13.58
CA ILE A 492 41.01 23.23 12.26
C ILE A 492 41.55 22.29 11.18
N CYS A 493 40.80 22.13 10.08
CA CYS A 493 41.29 21.62 8.80
C CYS A 493 41.25 22.73 7.75
N VAL A 494 42.33 22.86 7.00
CA VAL A 494 42.49 23.80 5.89
C VAL A 494 42.73 23.03 4.61
N GLU A 495 41.84 23.20 3.63
CA GLU A 495 42.06 22.72 2.26
C GLU A 495 42.82 23.80 1.48
N VAL A 496 43.99 23.44 0.96
CA VAL A 496 44.82 24.31 0.10
C VAL A 496 44.80 23.77 -1.33
N ARG A 497 44.61 24.66 -2.30
CA ARG A 497 44.71 24.36 -3.74
C ARG A 497 45.63 25.38 -4.39
N GLY A 498 46.81 24.94 -4.82
CA GLY A 498 47.83 25.87 -5.33
C GLY A 498 48.25 26.90 -4.27
N LYS A 499 48.07 28.20 -4.57
CA LYS A 499 48.39 29.31 -3.64
C LYS A 499 47.19 29.86 -2.88
N GLU A 500 46.11 29.08 -2.81
CA GLU A 500 44.85 29.51 -2.20
C GLU A 500 44.39 28.52 -1.12
N THR A 501 43.93 29.05 0.01
CA THR A 501 43.12 28.29 0.96
C THR A 501 41.68 28.29 0.45
N PHE A 502 41.21 27.13 0.03
CA PHE A 502 39.89 26.93 -0.55
C PHE A 502 38.81 26.80 0.53
N GLN A 503 39.10 26.08 1.60
CA GLN A 503 38.17 25.90 2.73
C GLN A 503 38.90 25.83 4.06
N GLU A 504 38.27 26.40 5.09
CA GLU A 504 38.73 26.36 6.47
C GLU A 504 37.56 25.93 7.35
N ARG A 505 37.70 24.78 8.01
CA ARG A 505 36.61 24.13 8.75
C ARG A 505 37.08 23.70 10.13
N ILE A 506 36.23 23.90 11.11
CA ILE A 506 36.41 23.37 12.48
C ILE A 506 35.47 22.18 12.71
N ASP A 507 35.26 21.81 13.97
CA ASP A 507 34.32 20.77 14.36
C ASP A 507 32.97 20.91 13.64
N ARG A 508 32.43 19.80 13.13
CA ARG A 508 31.15 19.70 12.40
C ARG A 508 31.04 20.60 11.17
N ASN A 509 32.15 20.88 10.49
CA ASN A 509 32.23 21.77 9.32
C ASN A 509 31.83 23.23 9.61
N TYR A 510 31.84 23.66 10.88
CA TYR A 510 31.61 25.07 11.19
C TYR A 510 32.75 25.95 10.67
N ILE A 511 32.46 27.25 10.59
CA ILE A 511 33.44 28.26 10.18
C ILE A 511 34.29 28.62 11.41
N PRO A 512 35.62 28.81 11.26
CA PRO A 512 36.46 29.25 12.37
C PRO A 512 35.93 30.51 13.05
N ASP A 513 36.13 30.60 14.37
CA ASP A 513 35.79 31.78 15.15
C ASP A 513 36.73 32.97 14.84
N ARG A 514 36.52 34.11 15.51
CA ARG A 514 37.30 35.34 15.26
C ARG A 514 38.80 35.12 15.48
N ASP A 515 39.19 34.46 16.57
CA ASP A 515 40.59 34.29 16.95
C ASP A 515 41.27 33.28 16.03
N GLN A 516 40.57 32.21 15.66
CA GLN A 516 41.01 31.23 14.70
C GLN A 516 41.14 31.84 13.29
N ARG A 517 40.25 32.73 12.87
CA ARG A 517 40.40 33.47 11.58
C ARG A 517 41.62 34.38 11.59
N ILE A 518 41.90 35.06 12.70
CA ILE A 518 43.10 35.89 12.85
C ILE A 518 44.35 35.02 12.78
N LEU A 519 44.33 33.85 13.43
CA LEU A 519 45.41 32.86 13.36
C LEU A 519 45.64 32.40 11.92
N LEU A 520 44.58 31.98 11.23
CA LEU A 520 44.64 31.50 9.84
C LEU A 520 45.11 32.60 8.88
N ALA A 521 44.66 33.84 9.07
CA ALA A 521 45.13 34.99 8.27
C ALA A 521 46.64 35.23 8.44
N ARG A 522 47.18 35.08 9.65
CA ARG A 522 48.63 35.17 9.89
C ARG A 522 49.39 34.05 9.21
N TRP A 523 48.91 32.82 9.36
CA TRP A 523 49.51 31.65 8.71
C TRP A 523 49.54 31.83 7.19
N ARG A 524 48.39 32.18 6.58
CA ARG A 524 48.32 32.47 5.14
C ARG A 524 49.27 33.58 4.70
N GLY A 525 49.31 34.69 5.45
CA GLY A 525 50.19 35.82 5.14
C GLY A 525 51.68 35.44 5.18
N LYS A 526 52.08 34.60 6.14
CA LYS A 526 53.46 34.09 6.24
C LYS A 526 53.82 33.16 5.08
N HIS A 527 52.88 32.35 4.62
CA HIS A 527 53.08 31.36 3.54
C HIS A 527 52.69 31.89 2.15
N GLY A 528 52.35 33.17 2.02
CA GLY A 528 51.97 33.79 0.75
C GLY A 528 50.69 33.22 0.13
N LEU A 529 49.78 32.66 0.95
CA LEU A 529 48.50 32.09 0.52
C LEU A 529 47.39 33.16 0.51
N ARG A 530 46.47 33.05 -0.44
CA ARG A 530 45.25 33.86 -0.51
C ARG A 530 44.04 33.06 -0.01
N PHE A 531 43.01 33.74 0.48
CA PHE A 531 41.74 33.09 0.80
C PHE A 531 40.80 33.25 -0.40
N SER A 532 40.24 32.12 -0.88
CA SER A 532 39.35 32.09 -2.05
C SER A 532 37.97 32.68 -1.76
#